data_AF-F6WBW9-F1
#
_entry.id   AF-F6WBW9-F1
#
_cell.length_a   1.000
_cell.length_b   1.000
_cell.length_c   1.000
_cell.angle_alpha   90.00
_cell.angle_beta   90.00
_cell.angle_gamma   90.00
#
_symmetry.space_group_name_H-M   'P 1'
#
loop_
_entity.id
_entity.type
_entity.pdbx_description
1 polymer ?
#
loop_
_entity_poly.entity_id
_entity_poly.type
_entity_poly.pdbx_seq_one_letter_code
_entity_poly.pdbx_strand_id
1 'polypeptide(L)'
;MVFVPSPEDYGLGQILPRPAIPDVATDEFCAKVPNAIFASNPCRIQYCTQEMIIYRDDIVKKMCKNSIRGPTTDINEQFVKSVLSQGHLSPLPIHINPVYWSHDHALSLYPVPDVIVFSDRHTEPFDITQIDCKCLNPGSFSSGDYCFKVYYPASRTVDDSKIED
;
A
#
# COMPACT_ATOMS: atom_id res chain seq x y z
N MET A 1 -12.13 -10.87 5.18
CA MET A 1 -10.81 -10.86 4.49
C MET A 1 -10.86 -9.81 3.41
N VAL A 2 -9.83 -9.00 3.24
CA VAL A 2 -9.78 -7.95 2.21
C VAL A 2 -8.66 -8.28 1.23
N PHE A 3 -8.98 -8.35 -0.05
CA PHE A 3 -8.03 -8.59 -1.13
C PHE A 3 -7.79 -7.30 -1.89
N VAL A 4 -6.52 -6.90 -2.04
CA VAL A 4 -6.11 -5.70 -2.75
C VAL A 4 -5.27 -6.12 -3.96
N PRO A 5 -5.63 -5.70 -5.19
CA PRO A 5 -4.97 -6.19 -6.39
C PRO A 5 -3.54 -5.64 -6.57
N SER A 6 -2.65 -6.43 -7.15
CA SER A 6 -1.28 -6.10 -7.55
C SER A 6 -1.22 -5.54 -8.99
N PRO A 7 -0.19 -4.75 -9.38
CA PRO A 7 -0.01 -4.32 -10.77
C PRO A 7 0.21 -5.48 -11.76
N GLU A 8 0.56 -6.65 -11.22
CA GLU A 8 0.85 -7.88 -11.95
C GLU A 8 -0.41 -8.76 -12.16
N ASP A 9 -1.55 -8.38 -11.58
CA ASP A 9 -2.79 -9.14 -11.68
C ASP A 9 -3.44 -8.99 -13.07
N TYR A 10 -3.90 -10.12 -13.63
CA TYR A 10 -4.43 -10.18 -14.99
C TYR A 10 -5.66 -9.30 -15.18
N GLY A 11 -5.69 -8.55 -16.28
CA GLY A 11 -6.85 -7.76 -16.71
C GLY A 11 -7.03 -6.41 -16.03
N LEU A 12 -6.22 -6.12 -15.00
CA LEU A 12 -6.24 -4.86 -14.26
C LEU A 12 -5.00 -4.05 -14.66
N GLY A 13 -5.14 -3.20 -15.69
CA GLY A 13 -4.03 -2.43 -16.25
C GLY A 13 -3.21 -1.64 -15.20
N GLN A 14 -2.02 -1.18 -15.57
CA GLN A 14 -1.08 -0.51 -14.66
C GLN A 14 -1.44 0.96 -14.34
N ILE A 15 -2.74 1.30 -14.35
CA ILE A 15 -3.24 2.67 -14.16
C ILE A 15 -3.98 2.73 -12.82
N LEU A 16 -3.67 3.74 -12.00
CA LEU A 16 -4.32 3.97 -10.71
C LEU A 16 -5.50 4.94 -10.81
N PRO A 17 -6.50 4.85 -9.92
CA PRO A 17 -6.80 3.71 -9.05
C PRO A 17 -7.21 2.47 -9.85
N ARG A 18 -6.78 1.29 -9.39
CA ARG A 18 -7.13 0.01 -10.02
C ARG A 18 -8.45 -0.52 -9.44
N PRO A 19 -9.38 -0.99 -10.29
CA PRO A 19 -10.61 -1.59 -9.81
C PRO A 19 -10.34 -2.93 -9.13
N ALA A 20 -11.34 -3.44 -8.42
CA ALA A 20 -11.30 -4.77 -7.83
C ALA A 20 -11.21 -5.85 -8.91
N ILE A 21 -10.77 -7.04 -8.51
CA ILE A 21 -10.78 -8.22 -9.38
C ILE A 21 -12.24 -8.53 -9.76
N PRO A 22 -12.54 -8.77 -11.05
CA PRO A 22 -13.92 -8.99 -11.52
C PRO A 22 -14.60 -10.17 -10.82
N ASP A 23 -15.90 -10.02 -10.57
CA ASP A 23 -16.75 -11.03 -9.91
C ASP A 23 -16.69 -12.39 -10.59
N VAL A 24 -16.57 -12.42 -11.93
CA VAL A 24 -16.43 -13.66 -12.71
C VAL A 24 -15.28 -14.56 -12.22
N ALA A 25 -14.20 -13.97 -11.70
CA ALA A 25 -13.06 -14.71 -11.16
C ALA A 25 -13.16 -14.98 -9.65
N THR A 26 -14.01 -14.25 -8.92
CA THR A 26 -14.05 -14.24 -7.45
C THR A 26 -15.32 -14.87 -6.87
N ASP A 27 -16.38 -15.06 -7.68
CA ASP A 27 -17.68 -15.58 -7.25
C ASP A 27 -17.59 -16.95 -6.56
N GLU A 28 -16.82 -17.88 -7.12
CA GLU A 28 -16.62 -19.20 -6.51
C GLU A 28 -15.92 -19.12 -5.15
N PHE A 29 -15.03 -18.14 -4.97
CA PHE A 29 -14.32 -17.90 -3.73
C PHE A 29 -15.24 -17.24 -2.70
N CYS A 30 -15.98 -16.21 -3.10
CA CYS A 30 -16.96 -15.52 -2.27
C CYS A 30 -18.09 -16.46 -1.80
N ALA A 31 -18.48 -17.43 -2.62
CA ALA A 31 -19.44 -18.47 -2.22
C ALA A 31 -18.93 -19.35 -1.07
N LYS A 32 -17.62 -19.57 -0.96
CA LYS A 32 -17.00 -20.34 0.12
C LYS A 32 -16.63 -19.49 1.33
N VAL A 33 -16.26 -18.23 1.10
CA VAL A 33 -15.83 -17.28 2.14
C VAL A 33 -16.71 -16.03 2.05
N PRO A 34 -17.89 -16.01 2.72
CA PRO A 34 -18.87 -14.94 2.55
C PRO A 34 -18.41 -13.57 3.06
N ASN A 35 -17.37 -13.53 3.90
CA ASN A 35 -16.79 -12.29 4.45
C ASN A 35 -15.55 -11.82 3.67
N ALA A 36 -15.33 -12.33 2.46
CA ALA A 36 -14.27 -11.88 1.56
C ALA A 36 -14.72 -10.64 0.78
N ILE A 37 -13.87 -9.62 0.73
CA ILE A 37 -14.10 -8.40 -0.03
C ILE A 37 -12.91 -8.19 -0.95
N PHE A 38 -13.16 -8.10 -2.25
CA PHE A 38 -12.16 -7.70 -3.24
C PHE A 38 -12.27 -6.19 -3.43
N ALA A 39 -11.24 -5.46 -3.01
CA ALA A 39 -11.20 -4.01 -2.99
C ALA A 39 -10.40 -3.44 -4.17
N SER A 40 -10.51 -2.12 -4.37
CA SER A 40 -9.65 -1.37 -5.30
C SER A 40 -8.22 -1.26 -4.78
N ASN A 41 -7.31 -0.75 -5.61
CA ASN A 41 -5.98 -0.34 -5.17
C ASN A 41 -5.70 1.12 -5.60
N PRO A 42 -5.45 2.05 -4.65
CA PRO A 42 -5.50 1.85 -3.20
C PRO A 42 -6.91 1.54 -2.68
N CYS A 43 -6.98 1.06 -1.44
CA CYS A 43 -8.21 1.02 -0.67
C CYS A 43 -8.04 1.69 0.68
N ARG A 44 -9.17 2.14 1.25
CA ARG A 44 -9.24 2.75 2.57
C ARG A 44 -10.11 1.88 3.46
N ILE A 45 -9.63 1.63 4.67
CA ILE A 45 -10.32 0.89 5.70
C ILE A 45 -10.49 1.83 6.88
N GLN A 46 -11.75 2.11 7.22
CA GLN A 46 -12.09 2.85 8.43
C GLN A 46 -12.37 1.85 9.55
N TYR A 47 -11.62 1.95 10.65
CA TYR A 47 -11.84 1.16 11.85
C TYR A 47 -12.05 2.09 13.05
N CYS A 48 -13.30 2.20 13.51
CA CYS A 48 -13.72 3.17 14.53
C CYS A 48 -13.31 4.60 14.15
N THR A 49 -12.35 5.19 14.88
CA THR A 49 -11.84 6.54 14.66
C THR A 49 -10.57 6.58 13.81
N GLN A 50 -10.09 5.43 13.34
CA GLN A 50 -8.82 5.32 12.62
C GLN A 50 -9.03 5.08 11.14
N GLU A 51 -8.26 5.80 10.32
CA GLU A 51 -8.19 5.58 8.88
C GLU A 51 -6.92 4.83 8.51
N MET A 52 -7.09 3.73 7.77
CA MET A 52 -6.00 2.91 7.26
C MET A 52 -6.05 2.91 5.73
N ILE A 53 -4.93 3.21 5.09
CA ILE A 53 -4.81 3.18 3.63
C ILE A 53 -3.91 2.01 3.24
N ILE A 54 -4.39 1.14 2.36
CA ILE A 54 -3.59 0.05 1.81
C ILE A 54 -3.28 0.39 0.36
N TYR A 55 -1.99 0.39 0.03
CA TYR A 55 -1.49 0.70 -1.30
C TYR A 55 -0.44 -0.32 -1.72
N ARG A 56 -0.76 -1.13 -2.73
CA ARG A 56 0.15 -2.15 -3.28
C ARG A 56 0.73 -1.66 -4.59
N ASP A 57 1.96 -1.17 -4.59
CA ASP A 57 2.72 -0.80 -5.78
C ASP A 57 4.21 -0.76 -5.44
N ASP A 58 5.07 -0.95 -6.43
CA ASP A 58 6.52 -0.90 -6.25
C ASP A 58 7.02 0.56 -6.33
N ILE A 59 6.41 1.40 -5.48
CA ILE A 59 6.55 2.86 -5.52
C ILE A 59 7.94 3.32 -5.09
N VAL A 60 8.59 2.64 -4.14
CA VAL A 60 9.93 3.00 -3.68
C VAL A 60 10.91 2.90 -4.84
N LYS A 61 10.86 1.78 -5.58
CA LYS A 61 11.66 1.56 -6.78
C LYS A 61 11.39 2.61 -7.86
N LYS A 62 10.12 2.94 -8.11
CA LYS A 62 9.74 3.98 -9.08
C LYS A 62 10.26 5.36 -8.66
N MET A 63 10.19 5.72 -7.39
CA MET A 63 10.74 6.97 -6.87
C MET A 63 12.25 6.99 -6.98
N CYS A 64 12.96 5.97 -6.49
CA CYS A 64 14.42 5.90 -6.55
C CYS A 64 14.97 6.02 -7.97
N LYS A 65 14.31 5.40 -8.96
CA LYS A 65 14.72 5.48 -10.37
C LYS A 65 14.60 6.90 -10.96
N ASN A 66 13.71 7.72 -10.41
CA ASN A 66 13.40 9.07 -10.91
C ASN A 66 13.86 10.18 -9.97
N SER A 67 14.58 9.82 -8.90
CA SER A 67 15.19 10.78 -8.00
C SER A 67 16.30 11.56 -8.71
N ILE A 68 16.29 12.89 -8.57
CA ILE A 68 17.34 13.76 -9.11
C ILE A 68 18.67 13.51 -8.40
N ARG A 69 18.61 13.28 -7.08
CA ARG A 69 19.76 12.98 -6.23
C ARG A 69 19.54 11.63 -5.57
N GLY A 70 20.61 10.84 -5.47
CA GLY A 70 20.59 9.62 -4.68
C GLY A 70 20.22 9.88 -3.22
N PRO A 71 19.68 8.85 -2.53
CA PRO A 71 19.29 8.97 -1.13
C PRO A 71 20.53 9.29 -0.28
N THR A 72 20.40 10.27 0.61
CA THR A 72 21.48 10.70 1.52
C THR A 72 21.39 10.05 2.91
N THR A 73 20.20 9.61 3.29
CA THR A 73 19.89 8.88 4.53
C THR A 73 19.15 7.60 4.17
N ASP A 74 18.55 6.90 5.14
CA ASP A 74 17.73 5.73 4.88
C ASP A 74 16.65 6.04 3.82
N ILE A 75 16.61 5.18 2.81
CA ILE A 75 15.70 5.26 1.66
C ILE A 75 14.24 5.26 2.15
N ASN A 76 13.93 4.43 3.16
CA ASN A 76 12.57 4.24 3.64
C ASN A 76 12.06 5.49 4.38
N GLU A 77 12.89 6.08 5.23
CA GLU A 77 12.55 7.33 5.94
C GLU A 77 12.38 8.49 4.96
N GLN A 78 13.27 8.62 3.98
CA GLN A 78 13.15 9.66 2.96
C GLN A 78 11.91 9.47 2.09
N PHE A 79 11.60 8.22 1.75
CA PHE A 79 10.40 7.86 1.00
C PHE A 79 9.13 8.27 1.76
N VAL A 80 8.98 7.80 3.01
CA VAL A 80 7.81 8.11 3.84
C VAL A 80 7.66 9.62 4.03
N LYS A 81 8.76 10.32 4.33
CA LYS A 81 8.76 11.78 4.46
C LYS A 81 8.32 12.47 3.16
N SER A 82 8.79 12.02 2.01
CA SER A 82 8.44 12.61 0.71
C SER A 82 6.97 12.44 0.39
N VAL A 83 6.45 11.21 0.53
CA VAL A 83 5.04 10.88 0.25
C VAL A 83 4.09 11.67 1.16
N LEU A 84 4.35 11.70 2.46
CA LEU A 84 3.53 12.46 3.42
C LEU A 84 3.63 13.97 3.18
N SER A 85 4.82 14.51 2.89
CA SER A 85 5.00 15.95 2.62
C SER A 85 4.31 16.39 1.32
N GLN A 86 4.24 15.51 0.33
CA GLN A 86 3.54 15.76 -0.93
C GLN A 86 2.03 15.53 -0.83
N GLY A 87 1.56 14.83 0.21
CA GLY A 87 0.13 14.60 0.42
C GLY A 87 -0.51 13.72 -0.67
N HIS A 88 0.27 12.85 -1.31
CA HIS A 88 -0.20 12.03 -2.43
C HIS A 88 0.54 10.67 -2.45
N LEU A 89 -0.19 9.56 -2.64
CA LEU A 89 0.37 8.20 -2.66
C LEU A 89 1.36 7.96 -3.81
N SER A 90 1.16 8.63 -4.95
CA SER A 90 2.02 8.52 -6.12
C SER A 90 2.47 9.91 -6.56
N PRO A 91 3.51 10.49 -5.95
CA PRO A 91 4.03 11.81 -6.31
C PRO A 91 5.01 11.71 -7.49
N LEU A 92 4.57 11.06 -8.57
CA LEU A 92 5.36 10.79 -9.76
C LEU A 92 4.62 11.30 -11.01
N PRO A 93 5.36 11.67 -12.06
CA PRO A 93 4.74 12.02 -13.34
C PRO A 93 3.89 10.87 -13.91
N ILE A 94 2.82 11.23 -14.64
CA ILE A 94 1.85 10.30 -15.23
C ILE A 94 2.51 9.28 -16.20
N HIS A 95 3.60 9.64 -16.86
CA HIS A 95 4.31 8.71 -17.76
C HIS A 95 5.07 7.60 -17.01
N ILE A 96 5.26 7.74 -15.70
CA ILE A 96 5.98 6.80 -14.83
C ILE A 96 4.98 5.98 -14.03
N ASN A 97 4.01 6.66 -13.43
CA ASN A 97 2.91 6.01 -12.72
C ASN A 97 1.59 6.60 -13.22
N PRO A 98 0.93 5.95 -14.20
CA PRO A 98 -0.29 6.46 -14.79
C PRO A 98 -1.43 6.53 -13.76
N VAL A 99 -2.14 7.66 -13.76
CA VAL A 99 -3.32 7.88 -12.92
C VAL A 99 -4.47 8.34 -13.82
N TYR A 100 -5.67 7.81 -13.60
CA TYR A 100 -6.89 8.32 -14.20
C TYR A 100 -7.14 9.75 -13.72
N TRP A 101 -7.11 10.72 -14.63
CA TRP A 101 -7.25 12.14 -14.28
C TRP A 101 -8.52 12.46 -13.50
N SER A 102 -9.62 11.77 -13.80
CA SER A 102 -10.89 11.94 -13.07
C SER A 102 -10.86 11.39 -11.63
N HIS A 103 -9.92 10.49 -11.32
CA HIS A 103 -9.83 9.79 -10.03
C HIS A 103 -8.53 10.07 -9.28
N ASP A 104 -7.79 11.12 -9.64
CA ASP A 104 -6.55 11.52 -8.96
C ASP A 104 -6.76 11.79 -7.46
N HIS A 105 -7.91 12.39 -7.10
CA HIS A 105 -8.30 12.66 -5.71
C HIS A 105 -8.31 11.40 -4.82
N ALA A 106 -8.52 10.20 -5.37
CA ALA A 106 -8.53 8.96 -4.60
C ALA A 106 -7.14 8.62 -4.02
N LEU A 107 -6.07 9.13 -4.63
CA LEU A 107 -4.69 8.94 -4.20
C LEU A 107 -4.20 10.02 -3.22
N SER A 108 -5.03 11.01 -2.90
CA SER A 108 -4.67 12.09 -1.98
C SER A 108 -4.55 11.59 -0.53
N LEU A 109 -3.51 12.01 0.18
CA LEU A 109 -3.27 11.69 1.59
C LEU A 109 -3.71 12.82 2.53
N TYR A 110 -4.60 13.70 2.06
CA TYR A 110 -5.13 14.79 2.87
C TYR A 110 -6.62 14.56 3.17
N PRO A 111 -7.05 14.51 4.45
CA PRO A 111 -6.24 14.63 5.68
C PRO A 111 -5.29 13.43 5.88
N VAL A 112 -4.26 13.63 6.71
CA VAL A 112 -3.25 12.59 6.99
C VAL A 112 -3.93 11.42 7.73
N PRO A 113 -3.83 10.17 7.22
CA PRO A 113 -4.43 9.00 7.85
C PRO A 113 -3.62 8.56 9.08
N ASP A 114 -4.22 7.73 9.95
CA ASP A 114 -3.51 7.14 11.09
C ASP A 114 -2.49 6.08 10.66
N VAL A 115 -2.80 5.30 9.61
CA VAL A 115 -1.95 4.20 9.12
C VAL A 115 -1.93 4.16 7.59
N ILE A 116 -0.74 3.99 7.02
CA ILE A 116 -0.55 3.69 5.61
C ILE A 116 0.27 2.41 5.48
N VAL A 117 -0.27 1.43 4.77
CA VAL A 117 0.41 0.19 4.43
C VAL A 117 0.87 0.27 2.98
N PHE A 118 2.16 0.53 2.79
CA PHE A 118 2.84 0.43 1.51
C PHE A 118 3.27 -1.02 1.32
N SER A 119 2.56 -1.77 0.49
CA SER A 119 3.00 -3.12 0.10
C SER A 119 3.94 -3.02 -1.10
N ASP A 120 5.25 -2.94 -0.85
CA ASP A 120 6.28 -2.93 -1.90
C ASP A 120 7.08 -4.23 -1.83
N ARG A 121 7.23 -4.92 -2.97
CA ARG A 121 7.95 -6.19 -3.07
C ARG A 121 9.46 -6.01 -2.94
N HIS A 122 10.00 -4.88 -3.38
CA HIS A 122 11.43 -4.67 -3.56
C HIS A 122 12.13 -4.08 -2.34
N THR A 123 11.36 -3.64 -1.35
CA THR A 123 11.86 -2.99 -0.15
C THR A 123 11.77 -3.95 1.03
N GLU A 124 12.79 -3.92 1.89
CA GLU A 124 12.77 -4.63 3.16
C GLU A 124 11.57 -4.18 4.02
N PRO A 125 11.03 -5.07 4.87
CA PRO A 125 9.94 -4.69 5.76
C PRO A 125 10.37 -3.52 6.66
N PHE A 126 9.52 -2.50 6.79
CA PHE A 126 9.80 -1.34 7.65
C PHE A 126 8.56 -0.91 8.42
N ASP A 127 8.79 -0.31 9.58
CA ASP A 127 7.80 0.42 10.38
C ASP A 127 8.40 1.79 10.72
N ILE A 128 7.83 2.84 10.15
CA ILE A 128 8.27 4.22 10.33
C ILE A 128 7.06 5.05 10.71
N THR A 129 7.15 5.78 11.82
CA THR A 129 6.11 6.72 12.24
C THR A 129 6.55 8.15 11.94
N GLN A 130 5.74 8.89 11.20
CA GLN A 130 6.04 10.26 10.78
C GLN A 130 4.75 11.10 10.75
N ILE A 131 4.74 12.28 11.39
CA ILE A 131 3.57 13.19 11.46
C ILE A 131 2.32 12.43 11.97
N ASP A 132 2.46 11.72 13.09
CA ASP A 132 1.38 10.91 13.70
C ASP A 132 0.72 9.85 12.81
N CYS A 133 1.31 9.58 11.63
CA CYS A 133 0.92 8.51 10.72
C CYS A 133 1.92 7.36 10.81
N LYS A 134 1.41 6.13 10.94
CA LYS A 134 2.22 4.91 10.89
C LYS A 134 2.34 4.41 9.47
N CYS A 135 3.54 4.44 8.92
CA CYS A 135 3.84 3.94 7.58
C CYS A 135 4.53 2.59 7.66
N LEU A 136 3.86 1.57 7.12
CA LEU A 136 4.25 0.17 7.25
C LEU A 136 4.50 -0.44 5.89
N ASN A 137 5.53 -1.27 5.78
CA ASN A 137 5.68 -2.20 4.67
C ASN A 137 5.88 -3.62 5.22
N PRO A 138 4.99 -4.57 4.93
CA PRO A 138 5.19 -5.97 5.32
C PRO A 138 6.23 -6.67 4.44
N GLY A 139 6.60 -6.12 3.29
CA GLY A 139 7.47 -6.76 2.31
C GLY A 139 6.78 -7.88 1.53
N SER A 140 7.58 -8.65 0.78
CA SER A 140 7.09 -9.80 0.01
C SER A 140 6.93 -11.03 0.90
N PHE A 141 5.71 -11.53 1.06
CA PHE A 141 5.44 -12.71 1.90
C PHE A 141 6.21 -13.96 1.46
N SER A 142 6.23 -14.27 0.16
CA SER A 142 6.89 -15.49 -0.35
C SER A 142 8.41 -15.40 -0.43
N SER A 143 8.95 -14.20 -0.61
CA SER A 143 10.40 -13.99 -0.75
C SER A 143 11.08 -13.55 0.55
N GLY A 144 10.31 -13.02 1.50
CA GLY A 144 10.78 -12.51 2.79
C GLY A 144 10.45 -13.48 3.92
N ASP A 145 10.74 -14.77 3.73
CA ASP A 145 10.58 -15.82 4.74
C ASP A 145 9.22 -15.86 5.45
N TYR A 146 8.11 -15.68 4.73
CA TYR A 146 6.75 -15.68 5.32
C TYR A 146 6.54 -14.66 6.44
N CYS A 147 7.24 -13.52 6.35
CA CYS A 147 7.03 -12.38 7.25
C CYS A 147 5.72 -11.65 6.94
N PHE A 148 5.00 -11.26 7.99
CA PHE A 148 3.82 -10.42 7.92
C PHE A 148 3.76 -9.48 9.12
N LYS A 149 3.03 -8.37 8.99
CA LYS A 149 2.85 -7.36 10.05
C LYS A 149 1.45 -7.46 10.65
N VAL A 150 1.37 -7.35 11.97
CA VAL A 150 0.12 -7.31 12.73
C VAL A 150 -0.05 -5.91 13.31
N TYR A 151 -1.13 -5.23 12.94
CA TYR A 151 -1.48 -3.94 13.50
C TYR A 151 -2.57 -4.08 14.56
N TYR A 152 -2.32 -3.57 15.77
CA TYR A 152 -3.29 -3.53 16.85
C TYR A 152 -3.92 -2.15 16.94
N PRO A 153 -5.18 -1.96 16.51
CA PRO A 153 -5.80 -0.64 16.48
C PRO A 153 -6.04 -0.06 17.88
N ALA A 154 -6.21 -0.89 18.92
CA ALA A 154 -6.45 -0.41 20.27
C ALA A 154 -5.23 0.29 20.88
N SER A 155 -4.04 -0.28 20.71
CA SER A 155 -2.76 0.24 21.21
C SER A 155 -1.99 1.06 20.17
N ARG A 156 -2.44 1.05 18.90
CA ARG A 156 -1.71 1.58 17.74
C ARG A 156 -0.30 1.00 17.61
N THR A 157 -0.09 -0.24 18.06
CA THR A 157 1.20 -0.94 17.97
C THR A 157 1.25 -1.83 16.74
N VAL A 158 2.46 -2.07 16.24
CA VAL A 158 2.73 -2.95 15.10
C VAL A 158 3.70 -4.00 15.57
N ASP A 159 3.36 -5.26 15.36
CA ASP A 159 4.25 -6.38 15.64
C ASP A 159 4.65 -7.05 14.34
N ASP A 160 5.93 -7.43 14.26
CA ASP A 160 6.47 -8.25 13.19
C ASP A 160 6.29 -9.72 13.55
N SER A 161 5.72 -10.49 12.63
CA SER A 161 5.50 -11.92 12.79
C SER A 161 6.09 -12.67 11.61
N LYS A 162 6.68 -13.82 11.90
CA LYS A 162 7.27 -14.72 10.92
C LYS A 162 6.74 -16.12 11.18
N ILE A 163 6.37 -16.82 10.12
CA ILE A 163 6.02 -18.24 10.20
C ILE A 163 7.32 -19.02 10.11
N GLU A 164 7.72 -19.68 11.20
CA GLU A 164 8.80 -20.65 11.20
C GLU A 164 8.26 -22.02 10.73
N ASP A 165 9.04 -22.74 9.92
CA ASP A 165 8.72 -24.09 9.42
C ASP A 165 8.71 -25.16 10.54
#